data_AF-A0A920ULY6-F1
#
_entry.id   AF-A0A920ULY6-F1
#
_cell.length_a   1.000
_cell.length_b   1.000
_cell.length_c   1.000
_cell.angle_alpha   90.00
_cell.angle_beta   90.00
_cell.angle_gamma   90.00
#
_symmetry.space_group_name_H-M   'P 1'
#
loop_
_entity.id
_entity.type
_entity.pdbx_description
1 polymer ?
#
loop_
_entity_poly.entity_id
_entity_poly.type
_entity_poly.pdbx_seq_one_letter_code
_entity_poly.pdbx_strand_id
1 'polypeptide(L)'
;MEQAVERARNGGGPTLLECKTYRNYVDDELSAEGLGLSTDLPVSDPIRKLRQKILELGLASSKELSRIEKEIATSVDDSVDFAKSGDLPRPEDALTQVFAP
;
A
#
# COMPACT_ATOMS: atom_id res chain seq x y z
N MET A 1 16.15 2.46 -6.08
CA MET A 1 16.37 2.54 -4.62
C MET A 1 17.63 1.82 -4.18
N GLU A 2 17.98 0.66 -4.78
CA GLU A 2 19.17 -0.14 -4.44
C GLU A 2 20.46 0.68 -4.26
N GLN A 3 20.80 1.54 -5.22
CA GLN A 3 21.98 2.42 -5.13
C GLN A 3 22.00 3.34 -3.90
N ALA A 4 20.85 3.90 -3.51
CA ALA A 4 20.75 4.75 -2.32
C ALA A 4 20.93 3.93 -1.03
N VAL A 5 20.39 2.71 -1.01
CA VAL A 5 20.56 1.77 0.11
C VAL A 5 22.02 1.32 0.23
N GLU A 6 22.65 0.95 -0.88
CA GLU A 6 24.07 0.56 -0.91
C GLU A 6 24.97 1.69 -0.44
N ARG A 7 24.74 2.92 -0.91
CA ARG A 7 25.47 4.12 -0.44
C ARG A 7 25.38 4.25 1.08
N ALA A 8 24.17 4.17 1.64
CA ALA A 8 23.97 4.31 3.09
C ALA A 8 24.68 3.19 3.87
N ARG A 9 24.56 1.93 3.40
CA ARG A 9 25.21 0.77 4.01
C ARG A 9 26.73 0.84 3.98
N ASN A 10 27.31 1.41 2.93
CA ASN A 10 28.75 1.56 2.75
C ASN A 10 29.31 2.84 3.41
N GLY A 11 28.55 3.49 4.31
CA GLY A 11 29.01 4.68 5.02
C GLY A 11 29.03 5.96 4.17
N GLY A 12 28.43 5.94 2.98
CA GLY A 12 28.34 7.09 2.09
C GLY A 12 27.31 8.16 2.54
N GLY A 13 26.61 7.93 3.66
CA GLY A 13 25.61 8.85 4.18
C GLY A 13 24.27 8.82 3.43
N PRO A 14 23.33 9.72 3.77
CA PRO A 14 21.95 9.67 3.29
C PRO A 14 21.80 10.07 1.81
N THR A 15 20.62 9.81 1.26
CA THR A 15 20.18 10.26 -0.08
C THR A 15 18.71 10.68 0.01
N LEU A 16 18.37 11.82 -0.59
CA LEU A 16 16.98 12.23 -0.78
C LEU A 16 16.44 11.62 -2.09
N LEU A 17 15.29 10.96 -2.05
CA LEU A 17 14.62 10.39 -3.21
C LEU A 17 13.23 11.03 -3.36
N GLU A 18 12.97 11.65 -4.52
CA GLU A 18 11.63 12.15 -4.87
C GLU A 18 10.88 11.08 -5.69
N CYS A 19 9.89 10.43 -5.08
CA CYS A 19 9.03 9.45 -5.75
C CYS A 19 7.70 10.11 -6.17
N LYS A 20 7.64 10.62 -7.39
CA LYS A 20 6.43 11.25 -7.94
C LYS A 20 5.32 10.21 -8.12
N THR A 21 4.26 10.35 -7.33
CA THR A 21 3.09 9.48 -7.33
C THR A 21 1.80 10.31 -7.20
N TYR A 22 0.66 9.65 -7.27
CA TYR A 22 -0.65 10.26 -7.10
C TYR A 22 -1.48 9.47 -6.09
N ARG A 23 -2.27 10.18 -5.27
CA ARG A 23 -3.17 9.59 -4.30
C ARG A 23 -4.59 9.59 -4.86
N ASN A 24 -5.12 8.40 -5.14
CA ASN A 24 -6.40 8.23 -5.83
C ASN A 24 -7.63 8.48 -4.94
N TYR A 25 -7.45 8.52 -3.63
CA TYR A 25 -8.54 8.67 -2.66
C TYR A 25 -8.29 9.87 -1.74
N VAL A 26 -9.39 10.51 -1.34
CA VAL A 26 -9.40 11.69 -0.47
C VAL A 26 -9.04 11.29 0.98
N ASP A 27 -8.55 12.25 1.76
CA ASP A 27 -7.96 12.05 3.10
C ASP A 27 -9.00 11.91 4.22
N ASP A 28 -10.19 12.43 3.98
CA ASP A 28 -11.23 12.57 4.99
C ASP A 28 -12.60 12.39 4.33
N GLU A 29 -13.47 11.59 4.94
CA GLU A 29 -14.88 11.40 4.53
C GLU A 29 -15.62 12.74 4.46
N LEU A 30 -15.23 13.74 5.27
CA LEU A 30 -15.86 15.06 5.31
C LEU A 30 -15.36 16.03 4.21
N SER A 31 -14.31 15.67 3.47
CA SER A 31 -13.69 16.55 2.46
C SER A 31 -14.05 16.18 1.02
N ALA A 32 -14.94 15.21 0.82
CA ALA A 32 -15.38 14.71 -0.47
C ALA A 32 -16.05 15.78 -1.36
N GLU A 33 -16.56 16.88 -0.78
CA GLU A 33 -17.22 17.96 -1.54
C GLU A 33 -16.26 19.01 -2.12
N GLY A 34 -14.98 19.03 -1.72
CA GLY A 34 -14.07 20.16 -2.03
C GLY A 34 -12.91 19.86 -2.97
N LEU A 35 -12.54 18.60 -3.15
CA LEU A 35 -11.42 18.24 -4.01
C LEU A 35 -11.99 17.84 -5.36
N GLY A 36 -11.97 18.78 -6.30
CA GLY A 36 -12.14 18.49 -7.72
C GLY A 36 -11.14 17.40 -8.11
N LEU A 37 -11.61 16.16 -8.08
CA LEU A 37 -10.93 14.99 -8.63
C LEU A 37 -10.78 15.29 -10.11
N SER A 38 -9.62 15.86 -10.46
CA SER A 38 -9.23 16.04 -11.84
C SER A 38 -9.27 14.67 -12.49
N THR A 39 -10.26 14.47 -13.35
CA THR A 39 -10.35 13.34 -14.28
C THR A 39 -9.21 13.36 -15.31
N ASP A 40 -8.37 14.41 -15.29
CA ASP A 40 -7.50 14.82 -16.39
C ASP A 40 -6.03 14.43 -16.18
N LEU A 41 -5.66 13.86 -15.03
CA LEU A 41 -4.48 13.00 -15.00
C LEU A 41 -4.94 11.59 -15.36
N PRO A 42 -4.54 11.02 -16.52
CA PRO A 42 -4.59 9.59 -16.71
C PRO A 42 -3.64 8.99 -15.68
N VAL A 43 -4.17 8.67 -14.50
CA VAL A 43 -3.42 8.01 -13.44
C VAL A 43 -2.91 6.73 -14.06
N SER A 44 -1.63 6.76 -14.39
CA SER A 44 -0.87 5.64 -14.88
C SER A 44 -0.82 4.62 -13.74
N ASP A 45 -1.86 3.80 -13.65
CA ASP A 45 -1.99 2.78 -12.62
C ASP A 45 -0.77 1.85 -12.71
N PRO A 46 0.13 1.88 -11.71
CA PRO A 46 1.35 1.09 -11.75
C PRO A 46 1.05 -0.42 -11.73
N ILE A 47 -0.07 -0.85 -11.15
CA ILE A 47 -0.49 -2.25 -11.12
C ILE A 47 -0.88 -2.72 -12.52
N ARG A 48 -1.69 -1.93 -13.24
CA ARG A 48 -2.06 -2.26 -14.63
C ARG A 48 -0.85 -2.29 -15.56
N LYS A 49 0.05 -1.31 -15.42
CA LYS A 49 1.30 -1.27 -16.21
C LYS A 49 2.18 -2.48 -15.94
N LEU A 50 2.33 -2.87 -14.67
CA LEU A 50 3.11 -4.03 -14.30
C LEU A 50 2.47 -5.32 -14.84
N ARG A 51 1.14 -5.46 -14.74
CA ARG A 51 0.39 -6.60 -15.30
C ARG A 51 0.65 -6.75 -16.79
N GLN A 52 0.53 -5.66 -17.56
CA GLN A 52 0.81 -5.68 -19.00
C GLN A 52 2.24 -6.12 -19.28
N LYS A 53 3.21 -5.54 -18.58
CA LYS A 53 4.64 -5.88 -18.75
C LYS A 53 4.96 -7.33 -18.42
N ILE A 54 4.33 -7.90 -17.38
CA ILE A 54 4.49 -9.32 -17.01
C ILE A 54 3.98 -10.22 -18.15
N LEU A 55 2.82 -9.89 -18.72
CA LEU A 55 2.22 -10.66 -19.82
C LEU A 55 3.04 -10.55 -21.11
N GLU A 56 3.49 -9.35 -21.45
CA GLU A 56 4.35 -9.09 -22.62
C GLU A 56 5.68 -9.83 -22.55
N LEU A 57 6.27 -9.92 -21.36
CA LEU A 57 7.53 -10.64 -21.12
C LEU A 57 7.32 -12.15 -20.90
N GLY A 58 6.08 -12.65 -20.91
CA GLY A 58 5.77 -14.05 -20.67
C GLY A 58 6.17 -14.56 -19.28
N LEU A 59 6.27 -13.68 -18.28
CA LEU A 59 6.71 -14.02 -16.92
C LEU A 59 5.61 -14.72 -16.10
N ALA A 60 4.35 -14.52 -16.49
CA ALA A 60 3.20 -15.24 -15.95
C ALA A 60 2.03 -15.19 -16.95
N SER A 61 1.11 -16.13 -16.84
CA SER A 61 -0.15 -16.12 -17.59
C SER A 61 -1.21 -15.24 -16.94
N SER A 62 -2.19 -14.79 -17.73
CA SER A 62 -3.36 -14.06 -17.20
C SER A 62 -4.10 -14.86 -16.12
N LYS A 63 -4.15 -16.19 -16.25
CA LYS A 63 -4.78 -17.09 -15.30
C LYS A 63 -4.06 -17.10 -13.95
N GLU A 64 -2.72 -17.12 -13.96
CA GLU A 64 -1.91 -17.05 -12.73
C GLU A 64 -2.09 -15.70 -12.03
N LEU A 65 -2.07 -14.60 -12.78
CA LEU A 65 -2.28 -13.27 -12.20
C LEU A 65 -3.69 -13.13 -11.58
N SER A 66 -4.72 -13.65 -12.25
CA SER A 66 -6.07 -13.65 -11.70
C SER A 66 -6.27 -14.64 -10.54
N ARG A 67 -5.42 -15.67 -10.42
CA ARG A 67 -5.38 -16.51 -9.21
C ARG A 67 -4.80 -15.73 -8.04
N ILE A 68 -3.69 -15.02 -8.24
CA ILE A 68 -3.07 -14.16 -7.21
C ILE A 68 -4.06 -13.09 -6.72
N GLU A 69 -4.79 -12.44 -7.63
CA GLU A 69 -5.81 -11.45 -7.26
C GLU A 69 -6.89 -12.03 -6.32
N LYS A 70 -7.31 -13.28 -6.56
CA LYS A 70 -8.30 -13.96 -5.70
C LYS A 70 -7.71 -14.36 -4.35
N GLU A 71 -6.49 -14.88 -4.32
CA GLU A 71 -5.79 -15.23 -3.09
C GLU A 71 -5.60 -14.00 -2.19
N ILE A 72 -5.28 -12.85 -2.79
CA ILE A 72 -5.17 -11.57 -2.07
C ILE A 72 -6.53 -11.13 -1.54
N ALA A 73 -7.60 -11.23 -2.34
CA ALA A 73 -8.94 -10.86 -1.89
C ALA A 73 -9.36 -11.67 -0.65
N THR A 74 -9.18 -13.00 -0.68
CA THR A 74 -9.43 -13.86 0.47
C THR A 74 -8.56 -13.49 1.67
N SER A 75 -7.26 -13.25 1.46
CA SER A 75 -6.37 -12.85 2.56
C SER A 75 -6.77 -11.51 3.20
N VAL A 76 -7.32 -10.57 2.42
CA VAL A 76 -7.84 -9.30 2.93
C VAL A 76 -9.12 -9.53 3.73
N ASP A 77 -10.06 -10.32 3.20
CA ASP A 77 -11.31 -10.66 3.89
C ASP A 77 -11.02 -11.34 5.23
N ASP A 78 -10.14 -12.34 5.26
CA ASP A 78 -9.72 -13.04 6.48
C ASP A 78 -9.08 -12.09 7.50
N SER A 79 -8.29 -11.12 7.04
CA SER A 79 -7.66 -10.12 7.91
C SER A 79 -8.69 -9.15 8.51
N VAL A 80 -9.71 -8.78 7.73
CA VAL A 80 -10.82 -7.93 8.19
C VAL A 80 -11.67 -8.67 9.22
N ASP A 81 -11.98 -9.95 8.97
CA ASP A 81 -12.75 -10.77 9.89
C ASP A 81 -11.99 -11.00 11.20
N PHE A 82 -10.68 -11.30 11.12
CA PHE A 82 -9.82 -11.38 12.30
C PHE A 82 -9.87 -10.08 13.11
N ALA A 83 -9.67 -8.93 12.47
CA ALA A 83 -9.68 -7.63 13.14
C ALA A 83 -11.03 -7.31 13.81
N LYS A 84 -12.15 -7.69 13.19
CA LYS A 84 -13.50 -7.49 13.74
C LYS A 84 -13.87 -8.47 14.85
N SER A 85 -13.27 -9.65 14.85
CA SER A 85 -13.53 -10.69 15.85
C SER A 85 -12.85 -10.43 17.21
N GLY A 86 -11.91 -9.48 17.24
CA GLY A 86 -11.19 -9.12 18.46
C GLY A 86 -12.07 -8.43 19.49
N ASP A 87 -11.82 -8.72 20.77
CA ASP A 87 -12.45 -8.01 21.87
C ASP A 87 -12.02 -6.54 21.89
N LEU A 88 -12.91 -5.68 22.36
CA LEU A 88 -12.56 -4.29 22.62
C LEU A 88 -11.53 -4.22 23.76
N PRO A 89 -10.57 -3.28 23.70
CA PRO A 89 -9.65 -3.06 24.80
C PRO A 89 -10.42 -2.65 26.05
N ARG A 90 -9.93 -3.08 27.22
CA ARG A 90 -10.48 -2.65 28.50
C ARG A 90 -10.04 -1.21 28.78
N PRO A 91 -10.80 -0.41 29.53
CA PRO A 91 -10.41 0.96 29.85
C PRO A 91 -9.02 1.08 30.48
N GLU A 92 -8.61 0.12 31.30
CA GLU A 92 -7.28 0.08 31.92
C GLU A 92 -6.12 -0.14 30.94
N ASP A 93 -6.39 -0.74 29.77
CA ASP A 93 -5.36 -0.98 28.75
C ASP A 93 -4.80 0.36 28.21
N ALA A 94 -5.59 1.44 28.29
CA ALA A 94 -5.17 2.80 27.94
C ALA A 94 -4.04 3.35 28.85
N LEU A 95 -3.81 2.76 30.03
CA LEU A 95 -2.74 3.16 30.95
C LEU A 95 -1.44 2.38 30.70
N THR A 96 -1.47 1.38 29.82
CA THR A 96 -0.31 0.55 29.48
C THR A 96 0.53 1.21 28.39
N GLN A 97 1.81 0.82 28.25
CA GLN A 97 2.76 1.37 27.26
C GLN A 97 3.09 2.87 27.38
N VAL A 98 2.69 3.53 28.48
CA VAL A 98 3.10 4.91 28.79
C VAL A 98 4.57 4.98 29.20
N PHE A 99 5.03 3.97 29.95
CA PHE A 99 6.43 3.79 30.34
C PHE A 99 6.87 2.35 30.01
N ALA A 100 8.16 2.18 29.73
CA ALA A 100 8.77 0.86 29.69
C ALA A 100 8.80 0.24 31.11
N PRO A 101 8.79 -1.10 31.25
CA PRO A 101 8.90 -1.76 32.55
C PRO A 101 10.21 -1.46 33.28
#